data_AF-A0A7V7BQP6-F1
#
_entry.id   AF-A0A7V7BQP6-F1
#
_cell.length_a   1.000
_cell.length_b   1.000
_cell.length_c   1.000
_cell.angle_alpha   90.00
_cell.angle_beta   90.00
_cell.angle_gamma   90.00
#
_symmetry.space_group_name_H-M   'P 1'
#
loop_
_entity.id
_entity.type
_entity.pdbx_description
1 polymer ?
#
loop_
_entity_poly.entity_id
_entity_poly.type
_entity_poly.pdbx_seq_one_letter_code
_entity_poly.pdbx_strand_id
1 'polypeptide(L)'
;MNSFNHYAYGAIGQWMYERVAGLAPDPAHPGYKHFFVRPLIGEQLDSARAELETPYGKASSAWIKQGEKLVMRITVPPNTTATVMFPDTGDSQTLAPGTHEFSRALRAASGQPAAQ
;
A
#
# COMPACT_ATOMS: atom_id res chain seq x y z
N MET A 1 -19.38 9.78 -30.61
CA MET A 1 -19.41 9.47 -29.16
C MET A 1 -18.36 10.33 -28.47
N ASN A 2 -18.72 11.44 -27.82
CA ASN A 2 -17.80 12.27 -27.03
C ASN A 2 -18.49 12.68 -25.73
N SER A 3 -18.26 11.92 -24.66
CA SER A 3 -18.64 12.32 -23.30
C SER A 3 -17.37 12.57 -22.50
N PHE A 4 -17.35 13.67 -21.76
CA PHE A 4 -16.23 14.09 -20.92
C PHE A 4 -16.31 13.54 -19.48
N ASN A 5 -17.26 12.63 -19.22
CA ASN A 5 -17.51 12.06 -17.90
C ASN A 5 -17.54 10.52 -17.95
N HIS A 6 -16.60 9.92 -18.68
CA HIS A 6 -16.40 8.47 -18.68
C HIS A 6 -15.35 8.10 -17.64
N TYR A 7 -15.73 7.26 -16.68
CA TYR A 7 -14.84 6.80 -15.61
C TYR A 7 -13.74 5.85 -16.09
N ALA A 8 -13.76 5.39 -17.34
CA ALA A 8 -12.89 4.33 -17.84
C ALA A 8 -11.39 4.64 -17.59
N TYR A 9 -10.96 5.88 -17.83
CA TYR A 9 -9.58 6.29 -17.55
C TYR A 9 -9.30 6.50 -16.06
N GLY A 10 -10.33 6.63 -15.23
CA GLY A 10 -10.23 6.62 -13.77
C GLY A 10 -9.87 5.24 -13.18
N ALA A 11 -9.83 4.17 -13.98
CA ALA A 11 -9.39 2.84 -13.54
C ALA A 11 -7.98 2.84 -12.94
N ILE A 12 -7.13 3.83 -13.29
CA ILE A 12 -5.82 4.05 -12.66
C ILE A 12 -5.91 4.24 -11.13
N GLY A 13 -7.07 4.68 -10.62
CA GLY A 13 -7.31 4.83 -9.19
C GLY A 13 -6.99 3.57 -8.40
N GLN A 14 -7.36 2.39 -8.90
CA GLN A 14 -7.04 1.12 -8.23
C GLN A 14 -5.53 0.96 -8.02
N TRP A 15 -4.72 1.25 -9.04
CA TRP A 15 -3.26 1.19 -8.94
C TRP A 15 -2.70 2.17 -7.90
N MET A 16 -3.32 3.35 -7.74
CA MET A 16 -2.92 4.31 -6.70
C MET A 16 -3.14 3.74 -5.29
N TYR A 17 -4.27 3.09 -5.03
CA TYR A 17 -4.52 2.43 -3.74
C TYR A 17 -3.56 1.25 -3.52
N GLU A 18 -3.52 0.33 -4.47
CA GLU A 18 -2.86 -0.97 -4.28
C GLU A 18 -1.34 -0.92 -4.40
N ARG A 19 -0.79 0.04 -5.15
CA ARG A 19 0.65 0.10 -5.46
C ARG A 19 1.29 1.37 -4.94
N VAL A 20 0.70 2.54 -5.12
CA VAL A 20 1.30 3.79 -4.57
C VAL A 20 1.19 3.80 -3.05
N ALA A 21 -0.02 3.69 -2.52
CA ALA A 21 -0.21 3.57 -1.07
C ALA A 21 0.08 2.14 -0.56
N GLY A 22 0.01 1.14 -1.44
CA GLY A 22 0.36 -0.25 -1.13
C GLY A 22 -0.77 -1.06 -0.49
N LEU A 23 -1.97 -0.51 -0.34
CA LEU A 23 -3.12 -1.15 0.32
C LEU A 23 -3.86 -2.03 -0.70
N ALA A 24 -3.54 -3.31 -0.75
CA ALA A 24 -4.05 -4.23 -1.76
C ALA A 24 -4.87 -5.37 -1.15
N PRO A 25 -6.01 -5.77 -1.76
CA PRO A 25 -6.78 -6.90 -1.28
C PRO A 25 -5.98 -8.20 -1.46
N ASP A 26 -6.27 -9.20 -0.62
CA ASP A 26 -5.84 -10.57 -0.86
C ASP A 26 -6.94 -11.35 -1.62
N PRO A 27 -6.70 -11.78 -2.87
CA PRO A 27 -7.66 -12.58 -3.63
C PRO A 27 -8.03 -13.90 -2.95
N ALA A 28 -7.15 -14.47 -2.11
CA ALA A 28 -7.45 -15.68 -1.35
C ALA A 28 -8.38 -15.43 -0.15
N HIS A 29 -8.47 -14.18 0.32
CA HIS A 29 -9.24 -13.76 1.49
C HIS A 29 -10.08 -12.51 1.18
N PRO A 30 -11.15 -12.65 0.37
CA PRO A 30 -11.91 -11.53 -0.15
C PRO A 30 -12.52 -10.65 0.95
N GLY A 31 -12.79 -9.39 0.60
CA GLY A 31 -13.40 -8.42 1.51
C GLY A 31 -12.45 -7.86 2.57
N TYR A 32 -11.13 -7.92 2.33
CA TYR A 32 -10.10 -7.46 3.27
C TYR A 32 -10.06 -8.25 4.59
N LYS A 33 -10.46 -9.53 4.56
CA LYS A 33 -10.28 -10.43 5.71
C LYS A 33 -8.79 -10.62 6.02
N HIS A 34 -8.00 -10.72 4.96
CA HIS A 34 -6.56 -10.44 4.94
C HIS A 34 -6.28 -9.44 3.81
N PHE A 35 -5.23 -8.63 3.95
CA PHE A 35 -4.78 -7.72 2.90
C PHE A 35 -3.26 -7.55 2.90
N PHE A 36 -2.73 -7.06 1.78
CA PHE A 36 -1.31 -6.76 1.65
C PHE A 36 -1.04 -5.27 1.86
N VAL A 37 0.10 -4.97 2.48
CA VAL A 37 0.70 -3.64 2.50
C VAL A 37 2.05 -3.69 1.80
N ARG A 38 2.09 -3.28 0.54
CA ARG A 38 3.28 -3.39 -0.34
C ARG A 38 3.47 -2.15 -1.23
N PRO A 39 3.78 -0.98 -0.65
CA PRO A 39 3.91 0.25 -1.42
C PRO A 39 5.12 0.18 -2.37
N LEU A 40 4.95 0.72 -3.57
CA LEU A 40 6.01 0.97 -4.53
C LEU A 40 6.60 2.35 -4.26
N ILE A 41 7.78 2.37 -3.64
CA ILE A 41 8.49 3.60 -3.33
C ILE A 41 9.36 3.99 -4.53
N GLY A 42 8.83 4.89 -5.37
CA GLY A 42 9.57 5.52 -6.47
C GLY A 42 10.29 6.80 -6.04
N GLU A 43 11.05 7.43 -6.92
CA GLU A 43 11.76 8.69 -6.64
C GLU A 43 10.81 9.90 -6.60
N GLN A 44 9.72 9.86 -7.37
CA GLN A 44 8.87 11.01 -7.69
C GLN A 44 7.93 11.45 -6.56
N LEU A 45 7.70 10.59 -5.56
CA LEU A 45 6.79 10.86 -4.45
C LEU A 45 7.53 10.80 -3.12
N ASP A 46 7.32 11.80 -2.27
CA ASP A 46 7.90 11.82 -0.92
C ASP A 46 7.02 11.12 0.11
N SER A 47 5.73 11.00 -0.16
CA SER A 47 4.77 10.31 0.70
C SER A 47 3.55 9.85 -0.06
N ALA A 48 2.83 8.88 0.51
CA ALA A 48 1.46 8.56 0.11
C ALA A 48 0.66 8.02 1.30
N ARG A 49 -0.67 8.20 1.25
CA ARG A 49 -1.61 7.64 2.22
C ARG A 49 -2.89 7.23 1.53
N ALA A 50 -3.40 6.06 1.90
CA ALA A 50 -4.75 5.62 1.57
C ALA A 50 -5.45 5.08 2.82
N GLU A 51 -6.76 5.30 2.86
CA GLU A 51 -7.68 4.70 3.83
C GLU A 51 -8.85 4.08 3.08
N LEU A 52 -9.31 2.93 3.55
CA LEU A 52 -10.46 2.23 3.02
C LEU A 52 -11.36 1.79 4.17
N GLU A 53 -12.64 2.18 4.09
CA GLU A 53 -13.67 1.62 4.96
C GLU A 53 -14.02 0.22 4.45
N THR A 54 -13.62 -0.80 5.22
CA THR A 54 -13.91 -2.20 4.93
C THR A 54 -15.11 -2.67 5.76
N PRO A 55 -15.70 -3.84 5.47
CA PRO A 55 -16.71 -4.43 6.35
C PRO A 55 -16.24 -4.68 7.79
N TYR A 56 -14.93 -4.71 8.03
CA TYR A 56 -14.32 -4.92 9.35
C TYR A 56 -13.90 -3.61 10.04
N GLY A 57 -14.12 -2.46 9.39
CA GLY A 57 -13.65 -1.15 9.81
C GLY A 57 -12.51 -0.62 8.94
N LYS A 58 -11.86 0.44 9.41
CA LYS A 58 -10.86 1.16 8.62
C LYS A 58 -9.55 0.41 8.47
N ALA A 59 -9.16 0.13 7.23
CA ALA A 59 -7.81 -0.28 6.86
C ALA A 59 -7.05 0.92 6.28
N SER A 60 -5.78 1.09 6.65
CA SER A 60 -4.98 2.20 6.12
C SER A 60 -3.52 1.81 5.88
N SER A 61 -2.93 2.41 4.86
CA SER A 61 -1.49 2.39 4.60
C SER A 61 -1.01 3.81 4.35
N ALA A 62 0.01 4.24 5.08
CA ALA A 62 0.69 5.52 4.90
C ALA A 62 2.20 5.32 4.94
N TRP A 63 2.92 6.06 4.11
CA TRP A 63 4.38 6.11 4.17
C TRP A 63 4.91 7.51 3.84
N ILE A 64 6.09 7.83 4.38
CA ILE A 64 6.81 9.07 4.12
C ILE A 64 8.32 8.82 4.13
N LYS A 65 9.04 9.43 3.19
CA LYS A 65 10.50 9.48 3.17
C LYS A 65 10.99 10.58 4.11
N GLN A 66 11.90 10.23 5.00
CA GLN A 66 12.52 11.16 5.94
C GLN A 66 14.03 10.96 5.89
N GLY A 67 14.70 11.70 4.99
CA GLY A 67 16.11 11.48 4.68
C GLY A 67 16.34 10.05 4.18
N GLU A 68 17.21 9.31 4.86
CA GLU A 68 17.53 7.91 4.54
C GLU A 68 16.56 6.90 5.17
N LYS A 69 15.39 7.35 5.66
CA LYS A 69 14.40 6.49 6.29
C LYS A 69 13.07 6.49 5.55
N LEU A 70 12.44 5.32 5.52
CA LEU A 70 11.05 5.14 5.15
C LEU A 70 10.25 4.90 6.43
N VAL A 71 9.37 5.85 6.76
CA VAL A 71 8.45 5.71 7.88
C VAL A 71 7.11 5.22 7.35
N MET A 72 6.61 4.11 7.86
CA MET A 72 5.34 3.51 7.47
C MET A 72 4.39 3.46 8.66
N ARG A 73 3.11 3.76 8.43
CA ARG A 73 2.03 3.61 9.41
C ARG A 73 0.87 2.84 8.80
N ILE A 74 0.48 1.75 9.45
CA ILE A 74 -0.50 0.80 8.96
C ILE A 74 -1.59 0.62 10.01
N THR A 75 -2.85 0.65 9.61
CA THR A 75 -3.99 0.29 10.48
C THR A 75 -4.62 -0.97 9.96
N VAL A 76 -4.66 -1.99 10.82
CA VAL A 76 -5.33 -3.28 10.58
C VAL A 76 -6.60 -3.31 11.42
N PRO A 77 -7.80 -3.36 10.81
CA PRO A 77 -9.04 -3.38 11.58
C PRO A 77 -9.21 -4.67 12.41
N PRO A 78 -10.06 -4.65 13.45
CA PRO A 78 -10.39 -5.86 14.23
C PRO A 78 -10.80 -7.04 13.34
N ASN A 79 -10.52 -8.26 13.80
CA ASN A 79 -10.87 -9.51 13.11
C ASN A 79 -10.26 -9.69 11.71
N THR A 80 -9.24 -8.90 11.35
CA THR A 80 -8.47 -9.03 10.11
C THR A 80 -6.99 -9.18 10.40
N THR A 81 -6.22 -9.55 9.39
CA THR A 81 -4.76 -9.52 9.40
C THR A 81 -4.24 -8.80 8.16
N ALA A 82 -2.99 -8.36 8.20
CA ALA A 82 -2.32 -7.84 7.02
C ALA A 82 -0.93 -8.43 6.87
N THR A 83 -0.44 -8.57 5.64
CA THR A 83 0.98 -8.86 5.40
C THR A 83 1.66 -7.61 4.85
N VAL A 84 2.56 -7.02 5.62
CA VAL A 84 3.42 -5.94 5.15
C VAL A 84 4.65 -6.52 4.47
N MET A 85 5.01 -5.98 3.31
CA MET A 85 6.26 -6.28 2.60
C MET A 85 7.16 -5.04 2.68
N PHE A 86 8.37 -5.21 3.21
CA PHE A 86 9.28 -4.09 3.41
C PHE A 86 10.15 -3.86 2.17
N PRO A 87 10.15 -2.64 1.57
CA PRO A 87 10.89 -2.37 0.34
C PRO A 87 12.42 -2.51 0.46
N ASP A 88 12.97 -2.43 1.67
CA ASP A 88 14.41 -2.40 1.92
C ASP A 88 15.08 -3.79 1.86
N THR A 89 14.38 -4.81 2.35
CA THR A 89 14.88 -6.20 2.39
C THR A 89 14.06 -7.16 1.53
N GLY A 90 12.82 -6.81 1.18
CA GLY A 90 11.86 -7.72 0.56
C GLY A 90 11.20 -8.68 1.54
N ASP A 91 11.57 -8.64 2.82
CA ASP A 91 10.96 -9.47 3.86
C ASP A 91 9.51 -9.07 4.09
N SER A 92 8.74 -10.00 4.66
CA SER A 92 7.36 -9.76 5.01
C SER A 92 7.08 -10.08 6.47
N GLN A 93 6.09 -9.39 7.03
CA GLN A 93 5.60 -9.61 8.38
C GLN A 93 4.08 -9.64 8.38
N THR A 94 3.48 -10.61 9.08
CA THR A 94 2.04 -10.62 9.34
C THR A 94 1.73 -9.72 10.53
N LEU A 95 0.76 -8.84 10.37
CA LEU A 95 0.29 -7.87 11.35
C LEU A 95 -1.06 -8.32 11.90
N ALA A 96 -1.17 -8.32 13.22
CA ALA A 96 -2.43 -8.46 13.94
C ALA A 96 -3.25 -7.16 13.88
N PRO A 97 -4.53 -7.15 14.30
CA PRO A 97 -5.29 -5.92 14.45
C PRO A 97 -4.57 -4.85 15.28
N GLY A 98 -4.71 -3.58 14.90
CA GLY A 98 -4.11 -2.44 15.57
C GLY A 98 -3.41 -1.48 14.61
N THR A 99 -2.75 -0.48 15.19
CA THR A 99 -1.90 0.46 14.45
C THR A 99 -0.43 0.07 14.64
N HIS A 100 0.27 -0.06 13.52
CA HIS A 100 1.67 -0.46 13.46
C HIS A 100 2.49 0.65 12.82
N GLU A 101 3.64 0.95 13.40
CA GLU A 101 4.59 1.93 12.88
C GLU A 101 5.95 1.26 12.65
N PHE A 102 6.54 1.55 11.49
CA PHE A 102 7.85 1.03 11.11
C PHE A 102 8.72 2.19 10.65
N SER A 103 9.99 2.15 11.03
CA SER A 103 11.05 2.99 10.47
C SER A 103 12.09 2.07 9.85
N ARG A 104 12.18 2.09 8.51
CA ARG A 104 13.08 1.25 7.72
C ARG A 104 14.11 2.10 6.99
N ALA A 105 15.20 1.50 6.55
CA ALA A 105 16.14 2.21 5.68
C ALA A 105 15.45 2.48 4.33
N LEU A 106 15.61 3.69 3.80
CA LEU A 106 15.18 4.02 2.44
C LEU A 106 16.29 3.58 1.49
N ARG A 107 16.11 2.42 0.84
CA ARG A 107 16.97 2.06 -0.30
C ARG A 107 16.41 2.66 -1.56
N ALA A 108 17.28 3.21 -2.40
CA ALA A 108 16.91 3.58 -3.76
C ALA A 108 16.28 2.37 -4.44
N ALA A 109 15.14 2.57 -5.12
CA ALA A 109 14.53 1.51 -5.90
C ALA A 109 15.60 0.97 -6.85
N SER A 110 15.97 -0.31 -6.70
CA SER A 110 16.78 -0.99 -7.68
C SER A 110 16.00 -0.91 -8.99
N GLY A 111 16.47 -0.06 -9.91
CA GLY A 111 15.88 0.07 -11.22
C GLY A 111 15.87 -1.30 -11.90
N GLN A 112 14.72 -1.95 -11.91
CA GLN A 112 14.41 -2.92 -12.95
C GLN A 112 13.46 -2.22 -13.92
N PRO A 113 13.86 -2.00 -15.19
CA PRO A 113 12.87 -1.75 -16.21
C PRO A 113 11.96 -2.99 -16.25
N ALA A 114 10.65 -2.78 -16.20
CA ALA A 114 9.74 -3.86 -16.54
C ALA A 114 10.02 -4.25 -18.00
N ALA A 115 10.64 -5.41 -18.18
CA ALA A 115 10.83 -6.02 -19.48
C ALA A 115 9.48 -6.54 -19.98
N GLN A 116 8.92 -5.81 -20.96
CA GLN A 116 8.32 -6.22 -22.25
C GLN A 116 7.21 -5.25 -22.64
#